data_AF-A0AAN8B364-F1
#
_entry.id   AF-A0AAN8B364-F1
#
_cell.length_a   1.000
_cell.length_b   1.000
_cell.length_c   1.000
_cell.angle_alpha   90.00
_cell.angle_beta   90.00
_cell.angle_gamma   90.00
#
_symmetry.space_group_name_H-M   'P 1'
#
loop_
_entity.id
_entity.type
_entity.pdbx_description
1 polymer ?
#
loop_
_entity_poly.entity_id
_entity_poly.type
_entity_poly.pdbx_seq_one_letter_code
_entity_poly.pdbx_strand_id
1 'polypeptide(L)'
;MGGIHEDYQLPYYDLVQSDPSVEEMRKVVCEQKLRPNIPNRWQSCEALRVMAKIMRECWYANSAARLTALRIKKTLSQLSQSEGIKM
;
A
#
# COMPACT_ATOMS: atom_id res chain seq x y z
N MET A 1 24.52 6.09 5.19
CA MET A 1 23.28 6.25 5.97
C MET A 1 22.52 4.93 5.89
N GLY A 2 22.55 4.09 6.93
CA GLY A 2 21.84 2.82 6.96
C GLY A 2 20.53 2.96 7.72
N GLY A 3 19.46 3.34 7.03
CA GLY A 3 18.11 3.29 7.60
C GLY A 3 17.57 1.86 7.58
N ILE A 4 16.71 1.50 8.53
CA ILE A 4 15.98 0.22 8.49
C ILE A 4 14.97 0.30 7.34
N HIS A 5 15.09 -0.59 6.36
CA HIS A 5 14.21 -0.67 5.20
C HIS A 5 13.99 -2.14 4.81
N GLU A 6 12.90 -2.39 4.09
CA GLU A 6 12.63 -3.65 3.41
C GLU A 6 13.44 -3.75 2.11
N ASP A 7 13.83 -4.98 1.74
CA ASP A 7 14.29 -5.26 0.39
C ASP A 7 13.14 -5.07 -0.61
N TYR A 8 13.49 -4.69 -1.84
CA TYR A 8 12.52 -4.55 -2.91
C TYR A 8 11.85 -5.90 -3.22
N GLN A 9 10.52 -5.89 -3.31
CA GLN A 9 9.71 -7.04 -3.68
C GLN A 9 8.50 -6.60 -4.53
N LEU A 10 7.99 -7.52 -5.35
CA LEU A 10 6.70 -7.33 -6.02
C LEU A 10 5.53 -7.49 -5.03
N PRO A 11 4.37 -6.87 -5.28
CA PRO A 11 3.16 -7.17 -4.51
C PRO A 11 2.84 -8.66 -4.59
N TYR A 12 2.48 -9.26 -3.46
CA TYR A 12 2.15 -10.69 -3.33
C TYR A 12 3.32 -11.67 -3.55
N TYR A 13 4.59 -11.21 -3.54
CA TYR A 13 5.77 -12.08 -3.70
C TYR A 13 5.82 -13.28 -2.73
N ASP A 14 5.20 -13.15 -1.55
CA ASP A 14 5.14 -14.14 -0.48
C ASP A 14 3.92 -15.07 -0.58
N LEU A 15 3.03 -14.83 -1.55
CA LEU A 15 1.75 -15.51 -1.69
C LEU A 15 1.57 -16.21 -3.05
N VAL A 16 2.33 -15.81 -4.07
CA VAL A 16 2.25 -16.38 -5.43
C VAL A 16 3.64 -16.56 -6.06
N GLN A 17 3.71 -17.39 -7.10
CA GLN A 17 4.91 -17.54 -7.92
C GLN A 17 5.23 -16.29 -8.76
N SER A 18 6.45 -16.21 -9.31
CA SER A 18 6.94 -15.02 -10.03
C SER A 18 6.13 -14.66 -11.28
N ASP A 19 5.56 -15.66 -11.98
CA ASP A 19 4.67 -15.47 -13.13
C ASP A 19 3.31 -16.13 -12.84
N PRO A 20 2.45 -15.50 -12.01
CA PRO A 20 1.25 -16.13 -11.50
C PRO A 20 0.13 -16.13 -12.55
N SER A 21 -0.60 -17.23 -12.62
CA SER A 21 -1.82 -17.31 -13.43
C SER A 21 -2.95 -16.47 -12.83
N VAL A 22 -3.96 -16.17 -13.65
CA VAL A 22 -5.17 -15.45 -13.21
C VAL A 22 -5.86 -16.20 -12.05
N GLU A 23 -5.87 -17.53 -12.10
CA GLU A 23 -6.54 -18.36 -11.10
C GLU A 23 -5.85 -18.30 -9.73
N GLU A 24 -4.51 -18.30 -9.72
CA GLU A 24 -3.73 -18.14 -8.49
C GLU A 24 -3.97 -16.77 -7.85
N MET A 25 -3.94 -15.70 -8.66
CA MET A 25 -4.24 -14.35 -8.19
C MET A 25 -5.68 -14.23 -7.67
N ARG A 26 -6.65 -14.85 -8.35
CA ARG A 26 -8.06 -14.87 -7.92
C ARG A 26 -8.21 -15.54 -6.56
N LYS A 27 -7.56 -16.69 -6.33
CA LYS A 27 -7.58 -17.41 -5.06
C LYS A 27 -7.05 -16.53 -3.91
N VAL A 28 -5.92 -15.86 -4.09
CA VAL A 28 -5.31 -15.02 -3.05
C VAL A 28 -6.12 -13.73 -2.81
N VAL A 29 -6.45 -12.99 -3.87
CA VAL A 29 -6.99 -11.62 -3.75
C VAL A 29 -8.50 -11.60 -3.55
N CYS A 30 -9.24 -12.50 -4.20
CA CYS A 30 -10.71 -12.49 -4.22
C CYS A 30 -11.31 -13.48 -3.21
N GLU A 31 -10.80 -14.71 -3.17
CA GLU A 31 -11.35 -15.75 -2.27
C GLU A 31 -10.81 -15.59 -0.85
N GLN A 32 -9.48 -15.60 -0.69
CA GLN A 32 -8.83 -15.46 0.61
C GLN A 32 -8.79 -14.01 1.09
N LYS A 33 -9.06 -13.04 0.19
CA LYS A 33 -9.12 -11.59 0.47
C LYS A 33 -7.82 -11.04 1.08
N LEU A 34 -6.69 -11.64 0.76
CA LEU A 34 -5.38 -11.20 1.23
C LEU A 34 -4.90 -9.96 0.47
N ARG A 35 -4.04 -9.17 1.11
CA ARG A 35 -3.38 -7.99 0.57
C ARG A 35 -1.91 -8.00 1.00
N PRO A 36 -1.02 -7.27 0.32
CA PRO A 36 0.36 -7.16 0.75
C PRO A 36 0.46 -6.71 2.22
N ASN A 37 1.35 -7.35 2.98
CA ASN A 37 1.53 -7.03 4.39
C ASN A 37 2.07 -5.60 4.56
N ILE A 38 1.56 -4.89 5.56
CA ILE A 38 2.07 -3.56 5.93
C ILE A 38 2.94 -3.75 7.18
N PRO A 39 4.26 -3.56 7.11
CA PRO A 39 5.16 -3.78 8.23
C PRO A 39 4.78 -2.94 9.46
N ASN A 40 4.72 -3.56 10.63
CA ASN A 40 4.32 -2.88 11.88
C ASN A 40 5.17 -1.64 12.19
N ARG A 41 6.45 -1.64 11.80
CA ARG A 41 7.35 -0.49 11.95
C ARG A 41 6.87 0.77 11.23
N TRP A 42 6.05 0.66 10.18
CA TRP A 42 5.50 1.84 9.52
C TRP A 42 4.65 2.70 10.48
N GLN A 43 4.16 2.12 11.59
CA GLN A 43 3.44 2.86 12.62
C GLN A 43 4.31 3.88 13.37
N SER A 44 5.64 3.76 13.35
CA SER A 44 6.55 4.68 14.04
C SER A 44 6.85 5.96 13.25
N CYS A 45 6.40 6.08 12.01
CA CYS A 45 6.62 7.24 11.15
C CYS A 45 5.27 7.74 10.61
N GLU A 46 4.96 9.03 10.79
CA GLU A 46 3.69 9.62 10.32
C GLU A 46 3.52 9.46 8.81
N ALA A 47 4.56 9.77 8.02
CA ALA A 47 4.51 9.64 6.57
C ALA A 47 4.18 8.19 6.14
N LEU A 48 4.82 7.19 6.75
CA LEU A 48 4.55 5.78 6.46
C LEU A 48 3.17 5.33 6.96
N ARG A 49 2.66 5.88 8.08
CA ARG A 49 1.28 5.66 8.52
C ARG A 49 0.25 6.18 7.52
N VAL A 50 0.47 7.38 6.98
CA VAL A 50 -0.39 7.96 5.94
C VAL A 50 -0.36 7.10 4.68
N MET A 51 0.82 6.67 4.24
CA MET A 51 0.96 5.76 3.08
C MET A 51 0.23 4.42 3.31
N ALA A 52 0.42 3.81 4.48
CA ALA A 52 -0.28 2.58 4.86
C ALA A 52 -1.81 2.74 4.84
N LYS A 53 -2.32 3.89 5.30
CA LYS A 53 -3.76 4.18 5.30
C LYS A 53 -4.29 4.31 3.88
N ILE A 54 -3.59 5.06 3.01
CA ILE A 54 -3.93 5.18 1.60
C ILE A 54 -3.98 3.81 0.92
N MET A 55 -2.94 2.97 1.12
CA MET A 55 -2.90 1.62 0.55
C MET A 55 -4.11 0.77 0.94
N ARG A 56 -4.44 0.71 2.25
CA ARG A 56 -5.62 -0.03 2.73
C ARG A 56 -6.92 0.47 2.10
N GLU A 57 -7.10 1.78 2.03
CA GLU A 57 -8.31 2.38 1.45
C GLU A 57 -8.37 2.23 -0.08
N CYS A 58 -7.24 2.07 -0.77
CA CYS A 58 -7.19 1.73 -2.19
C CYS A 58 -7.46 0.24 -2.47
N TRP A 59 -7.17 -0.63 -1.51
CA TRP A 59 -7.24 -2.08 -1.68
C TRP A 59 -8.60 -2.71 -1.31
N TYR A 60 -9.63 -1.90 -1.02
CA TYR A 60 -10.97 -2.41 -0.75
C TYR A 60 -11.47 -3.31 -1.89
N ALA A 61 -12.11 -4.42 -1.52
CA ALA A 61 -12.77 -5.31 -2.47
C ALA A 61 -13.89 -4.56 -3.21
N ASN A 62 -14.69 -3.76 -2.50
CA ASN A 62 -15.67 -2.87 -3.10
C ASN A 62 -14.97 -1.66 -3.75
N SER A 63 -15.11 -1.53 -5.07
CA SER A 63 -14.52 -0.43 -5.83
C SER A 63 -15.08 0.93 -5.46
N ALA A 64 -16.36 1.03 -5.08
CA ALA A 64 -16.99 2.30 -4.70
C ALA A 64 -16.48 2.86 -3.36
N ALA A 65 -15.87 2.01 -2.52
CA ALA A 65 -15.26 2.43 -1.25
C ALA A 65 -13.82 2.93 -1.41
N ARG A 66 -13.22 2.80 -2.61
CA ARG A 66 -11.82 3.18 -2.83
C ARG A 66 -11.66 4.69 -2.94
N LEU A 67 -10.49 5.17 -2.52
CA LEU A 67 -10.11 6.57 -2.71
C LEU A 67 -10.04 6.91 -4.20
N THR A 68 -10.47 8.13 -4.54
CA THR A 68 -10.23 8.71 -5.86
C THR A 68 -8.80 9.26 -5.96
N ALA A 69 -8.27 9.33 -7.18
CA ALA A 69 -6.95 9.90 -7.41
C ALA A 69 -6.81 11.34 -6.86
N LEU A 70 -7.85 12.18 -7.00
CA LEU A 70 -7.86 13.54 -6.46
C LEU A 70 -7.77 13.55 -4.93
N ARG A 71 -8.44 12.60 -4.26
CA ARG A 71 -8.38 12.48 -2.80
C ARG A 71 -6.97 12.08 -2.35
N ILE A 72 -6.36 11.09 -3.01
CA ILE A 72 -4.98 10.65 -2.74
C ILE A 72 -4.01 11.84 -2.92
N LYS A 73 -4.11 12.57 -4.04
CA LYS A 73 -3.29 13.74 -4.32
C LYS A 73 -3.39 14.78 -3.20
N LYS A 74 -4.60 15.15 -2.78
CA LYS A 74 -4.80 16.13 -1.68
C LYS A 74 -4.16 15.66 -0.38
N THR A 75 -4.31 14.38 -0.02
CA THR A 75 -3.70 13.83 1.19
C THR A 75 -2.17 13.85 1.13
N LEU A 76 -1.57 13.48 -0.01
CA LEU A 76 -0.12 13.52 -0.17
C LEU A 76 0.42 14.96 -0.21
N SER A 77 -0.28 15.90 -0.84
CA SER A 77 0.12 17.31 -0.82
C SER A 77 0.09 17.90 0.59
N GLN A 78 -0.89 17.54 1.41
CA GLN A 78 -0.95 17.95 2.82
C GLN A 78 0.21 17.38 3.63
N LEU A 79 0.54 16.09 3.44
CA LEU A 79 1.70 15.46 4.06
C LEU A 79 3.02 16.12 3.62
N SER A 80 3.17 16.42 2.33
CA SER A 80 4.35 17.09 1.81
C SER A 80 4.57 18.45 2.48
N GLN A 81 3.49 19.22 2.66
CA GLN A 81 3.54 20.52 3.34
C GLN A 81 3.91 20.37 4.82
N SER A 82 3.39 19.37 5.53
CA SER A 82 3.74 19.15 6.94
C SER A 82 5.20 18.75 7.14
N GLU A 83 5.77 18.01 6.18
CA GLU A 83 7.18 17.61 6.19
C GLU A 83 8.12 18.68 5.61
N GLY A 84 7.60 19.84 5.19
CA GLY A 84 8.40 20.90 4.58
C GLY A 84 8.98 20.55 3.20
N ILE A 85 8.47 19.50 2.57
CA ILE A 85 8.87 19.05 1.24
C ILE A 85 8.06 19.87 0.22
N LYS A 86 8.75 20.59 -0.67
CA LYS A 86 8.11 21.26 -1.80
C LYS A 86 7.84 20.23 -2.90
N MET A 87 6.56 19.93 -3.13
CA MET A 87 6.07 19.13 -4.26
C MET A 87 5.82 19.99 -5.49
#